data_AF-A0A2A2IK90-F1
#
_entry.id   AF-A0A2A2IK90-F1
#
_cell.length_a   1.000
_cell.length_b   1.000
_cell.length_c   1.000
_cell.angle_alpha   90.00
_cell.angle_beta   90.00
_cell.angle_gamma   90.00
#
_symmetry.space_group_name_H-M   'P 1'
#
loop_
_entity.id
_entity.type
_entity.pdbx_description
1 polymer ?
#
loop_
_entity_poly.entity_id
_entity_poly.type
_entity_poly.pdbx_seq_one_letter_code
_entity_poly.pdbx_strand_id
1 'polypeptide(L)'
;MHRFKDVYDALGWPAQSISNIDIWNLRGKSLPMDKLAPKLIRRAAKKNYMAIIIDPIYKIITGDENSADQMAHFCNQFDKVCTELNCAVIYCHHHSKGAQGGKRSMDRASGSGVFARDADALLDMIQLETDQVGLPGTAWRIEGTLREFKAFEPLNLWFEYPVHKIDDTGFLAELKPNAEKAPWEKSKETRQQKKEAKKKQMESAYNACSIKGDVTVADMANYLETTERTVRRYIKEGNEFEYCDGKVVRKEEKS
;
A
#
# COMPACT_ATOMS: atom_id res chain seq x y z
N MET A 1 -26.29 11.02 -1.23
CA MET A 1 -26.74 10.88 -2.63
C MET A 1 -25.78 11.52 -3.62
N HIS A 2 -25.14 12.66 -3.33
CA HIS A 2 -24.20 13.32 -4.26
C HIS A 2 -23.14 12.38 -4.87
N ARG A 3 -22.46 11.54 -4.07
CA ARG A 3 -21.43 10.63 -4.58
C ARG A 3 -21.90 9.63 -5.65
N PHE A 4 -23.11 9.08 -5.54
CA PHE A 4 -23.62 8.18 -6.58
C PHE A 4 -23.86 8.93 -7.87
N LYS A 5 -24.37 10.16 -7.80
CA LYS A 5 -24.51 11.00 -8.99
C LYS A 5 -23.17 11.21 -9.67
N ASP A 6 -22.14 11.61 -8.93
CA ASP A 6 -20.80 11.85 -9.49
C ASP A 6 -20.23 10.59 -10.18
N VAL A 7 -20.47 9.40 -9.61
CA VAL A 7 -20.09 8.12 -10.22
C VAL A 7 -20.87 7.83 -11.51
N TYR A 8 -22.19 8.01 -11.51
CA TYR A 8 -23.02 7.82 -12.71
C TYR A 8 -22.60 8.78 -13.83
N ASP A 9 -22.39 10.05 -13.50
CA ASP A 9 -21.94 11.08 -14.44
C ASP A 9 -20.56 10.72 -15.02
N ALA A 10 -19.62 10.27 -14.19
CA ALA A 10 -18.28 9.86 -14.63
C ALA A 10 -18.27 8.58 -15.50
N LEU A 11 -19.21 7.66 -15.26
CA LEU A 11 -19.39 6.45 -16.08
C LEU A 11 -20.22 6.71 -17.34
N GLY A 12 -20.86 7.87 -17.47
CA GLY A 12 -21.82 8.17 -18.52
C GLY A 12 -23.08 7.28 -18.46
N TRP A 13 -23.40 6.74 -17.28
CA TRP A 13 -24.53 5.85 -17.10
C TRP A 13 -25.82 6.61 -16.82
N PRO A 14 -26.96 6.22 -17.44
CA PRO A 14 -28.23 6.82 -17.10
C PRO A 14 -28.64 6.41 -15.68
N ALA A 15 -29.12 7.37 -14.90
CA ALA A 15 -29.48 7.23 -13.48
C ALA A 15 -30.76 6.40 -13.21
N GLN A 16 -31.01 5.34 -13.97
CA GLN A 16 -32.27 4.57 -13.96
C GLN A 16 -32.43 3.70 -12.72
N SER A 17 -31.32 3.28 -12.09
CA SER A 17 -31.31 2.30 -11.00
C SER A 17 -31.02 2.90 -9.62
N ILE A 18 -30.94 4.23 -9.49
CA ILE A 18 -30.61 4.88 -8.20
C ILE A 18 -31.67 4.57 -7.12
N SER A 19 -32.93 4.41 -7.50
CA SER A 19 -34.02 4.02 -6.59
C SER A 19 -33.85 2.62 -5.98
N ASN A 20 -32.99 1.78 -6.56
CA ASN A 20 -32.73 0.43 -6.07
C ASN A 20 -31.64 0.40 -4.98
N ILE A 21 -31.08 1.57 -4.62
CA ILE A 21 -30.00 1.70 -3.64
C ILE A 21 -30.52 2.43 -2.40
N ASP A 22 -30.74 1.67 -1.32
CA ASP A 22 -31.09 2.24 -0.02
C ASP A 22 -29.81 2.42 0.83
N ILE A 23 -29.49 3.65 1.20
CA ILE A 23 -28.30 3.97 2.02
C ILE A 23 -28.69 4.09 3.49
N TRP A 24 -28.04 3.31 4.36
CA TRP A 24 -28.18 3.45 5.80
C TRP A 24 -26.90 3.98 6.45
N ASN A 25 -26.85 5.29 6.69
CA ASN A 25 -25.71 5.92 7.36
C ASN A 25 -25.76 5.69 8.88
N LEU A 26 -24.79 4.94 9.40
CA LEU A 26 -24.66 4.61 10.83
C LEU A 26 -23.65 5.50 11.59
N ARG A 27 -23.16 6.59 10.99
CA ARG A 27 -22.23 7.51 11.67
C ARG A 27 -22.83 8.02 12.99
N GLY A 28 -22.09 7.83 14.09
CA GLY A 28 -22.53 8.19 15.44
C GLY A 28 -23.60 7.26 16.03
N LYS A 29 -24.00 6.20 15.31
CA LYS A 29 -25.04 5.24 15.70
C LYS A 29 -24.62 3.79 15.47
N SER A 30 -23.31 3.53 15.37
CA SER A 30 -22.78 2.19 15.13
C SER A 30 -23.15 1.27 16.29
N LEU A 31 -23.52 0.03 15.95
CA LEU A 31 -23.78 -1.03 16.91
C LEU A 31 -22.84 -2.20 16.61
N PRO A 32 -22.44 -2.96 17.63
CA PRO A 32 -21.73 -4.21 17.39
C PRO A 32 -22.62 -5.18 16.57
N MET A 33 -22.01 -6.04 15.75
CA MET A 33 -22.70 -6.77 14.69
C MET A 33 -23.79 -7.73 15.20
N ASP A 34 -23.60 -8.36 16.35
CA ASP A 34 -24.61 -9.18 17.04
C ASP A 34 -25.92 -8.43 17.33
N LYS A 35 -25.82 -7.13 17.63
CA LYS A 35 -26.97 -6.23 17.85
C LYS A 35 -27.47 -5.59 16.56
N LEU A 36 -26.61 -5.44 15.56
CA LEU A 36 -26.95 -4.85 14.27
C LEU A 36 -27.71 -5.83 13.38
N ALA A 37 -27.28 -7.10 13.30
CA ALA A 37 -27.84 -8.11 12.41
C ALA A 37 -29.37 -8.27 12.54
N PRO A 38 -29.96 -8.39 13.76
CA PRO A 38 -31.42 -8.49 13.89
C PRO A 38 -32.16 -7.24 13.42
N LYS A 39 -31.59 -6.05 13.62
CA LYS A 39 -32.18 -4.77 13.16
C LYS A 39 -32.12 -4.66 11.64
N LEU A 40 -31.02 -5.11 11.05
CA LEU A 40 -30.80 -5.13 9.61
C LEU A 40 -31.77 -6.10 8.94
N ILE A 41 -31.87 -7.35 9.43
CA ILE A 41 -32.83 -8.35 8.93
C ILE A 41 -34.25 -7.81 8.99
N ARG A 42 -34.68 -7.27 10.15
CA ARG A 42 -36.03 -6.70 10.30
C ARG A 42 -36.32 -5.58 9.29
N ARG A 43 -35.33 -4.73 9.01
CA ARG A 43 -35.49 -3.60 8.08
C ARG A 43 -35.49 -4.05 6.62
N ALA A 44 -34.75 -5.10 6.29
CA ALA A 44 -34.53 -5.58 4.93
C ALA A 44 -35.51 -6.68 4.48
N ALA A 45 -36.18 -7.38 5.41
CA ALA A 45 -37.02 -8.56 5.13
C ALA A 45 -38.11 -8.37 4.06
N LYS A 46 -38.57 -7.14 3.81
CA LYS A 46 -39.61 -6.83 2.82
C LYS A 46 -39.11 -6.03 1.62
N LYS A 47 -37.79 -5.91 1.47
CA LYS A 47 -37.15 -5.07 0.46
C LYS A 47 -36.60 -5.88 -0.71
N ASN A 48 -36.48 -7.21 -0.57
CA ASN A 48 -35.96 -8.12 -1.59
C ASN A 48 -34.61 -7.65 -2.16
N TYR A 49 -33.70 -7.21 -1.27
CA TYR A 49 -32.36 -6.82 -1.70
C TYR A 49 -31.62 -8.03 -2.25
N MET A 50 -30.92 -7.85 -3.36
CA MET A 50 -30.00 -8.87 -3.88
C MET A 50 -28.69 -8.90 -3.09
N ALA A 51 -28.30 -7.77 -2.51
CA ALA A 51 -27.08 -7.64 -1.74
C ALA A 51 -27.20 -6.60 -0.62
N ILE A 52 -26.44 -6.81 0.44
CA ILE A 52 -26.27 -5.90 1.56
C ILE A 52 -24.78 -5.60 1.72
N ILE A 53 -24.43 -4.31 1.67
CA ILE A 53 -23.04 -3.86 1.75
C ILE A 53 -22.79 -3.24 3.12
N ILE A 54 -21.77 -3.74 3.82
CA ILE A 54 -21.34 -3.26 5.13
C ILE A 54 -19.94 -2.67 5.01
N ASP A 55 -19.84 -1.35 5.03
CA ASP A 55 -18.58 -0.61 4.87
C ASP A 55 -18.39 0.43 6.00
N PRO A 56 -17.39 0.29 6.90
CA PRO A 56 -16.45 -0.82 7.06
C PRO A 56 -16.75 -1.72 8.28
N ILE A 57 -16.26 -2.97 8.27
CA ILE A 57 -16.56 -3.92 9.37
C ILE A 57 -15.91 -3.56 10.70
N TYR A 58 -14.75 -2.91 10.71
CA TYR A 58 -14.05 -2.59 11.98
C TYR A 58 -14.86 -1.67 12.92
N LYS A 59 -15.90 -1.00 12.41
CA LYS A 59 -16.82 -0.19 13.23
C LYS A 59 -17.90 -1.00 13.93
N ILE A 60 -18.06 -2.27 13.55
CA ILE A 60 -19.10 -3.19 14.05
C ILE A 60 -18.50 -4.50 14.59
N ILE A 61 -17.18 -4.70 14.52
CA ILE A 61 -16.49 -5.87 15.09
C ILE A 61 -16.91 -6.05 16.56
N THR A 62 -17.21 -7.30 16.91
CA THR A 62 -17.47 -7.75 18.27
C THR A 62 -16.39 -8.75 18.68
N GLY A 63 -15.91 -8.65 19.92
CA GLY A 63 -14.92 -9.57 20.45
C GLY A 63 -13.47 -9.18 20.11
N ASP A 64 -12.54 -10.02 20.55
CA ASP A 64 -11.11 -9.89 20.28
C ASP A 64 -10.79 -10.41 18.88
N GLU A 65 -10.31 -9.51 18.02
CA GLU A 65 -9.92 -9.79 16.63
C GLU A 65 -8.80 -10.86 16.52
N ASN A 66 -8.06 -11.10 17.61
CA ASN A 66 -7.04 -12.14 17.69
C ASN A 66 -7.59 -13.51 18.12
N SER A 67 -8.84 -13.58 18.59
CA SER A 67 -9.49 -14.83 18.97
C SER A 67 -10.23 -15.41 17.78
N ALA A 68 -9.75 -16.55 17.27
CA ALA A 68 -10.40 -17.25 16.17
C ALA A 68 -11.85 -17.67 16.49
N ASP A 69 -12.11 -18.08 17.74
CA ASP A 69 -13.44 -18.44 18.22
C ASP A 69 -14.41 -17.25 18.18
N GLN A 70 -14.00 -16.09 18.72
CA GLN A 70 -14.84 -14.90 18.72
C GLN A 70 -15.05 -14.33 17.31
N MET A 71 -14.04 -14.42 16.44
CA MET A 71 -14.18 -14.01 15.04
C MET A 71 -15.09 -14.95 14.25
N ALA A 72 -15.09 -16.26 14.55
CA ALA A 72 -16.08 -17.17 13.97
C ALA A 72 -17.50 -16.78 14.39
N HIS A 73 -17.72 -16.45 15.66
CA HIS A 73 -19.03 -15.96 16.13
C HIS A 73 -19.47 -14.64 15.48
N PHE A 74 -18.52 -13.74 15.23
CA PHE A 74 -18.76 -12.51 14.48
C PHE A 74 -19.14 -12.81 13.03
N CYS A 75 -18.38 -13.66 12.35
CA CYS A 75 -18.62 -14.09 10.98
C CYS A 75 -20.00 -14.75 10.79
N ASN A 76 -20.40 -15.62 11.72
CA ASN A 76 -21.71 -16.27 11.71
C ASN A 76 -22.90 -15.26 11.70
N GLN A 77 -22.69 -14.00 12.12
CA GLN A 77 -23.72 -12.98 11.99
C GLN A 77 -23.97 -12.58 10.53
N PHE A 78 -22.95 -12.61 9.66
CA PHE A 78 -23.13 -12.37 8.23
C PHE A 78 -23.91 -13.52 7.60
N ASP A 79 -23.56 -14.78 7.91
CA ASP A 79 -24.29 -15.97 7.45
C ASP A 79 -25.76 -15.93 7.85
N LYS A 80 -26.04 -15.49 9.07
CA LYS A 80 -27.41 -15.29 9.55
C LYS A 80 -28.15 -14.26 8.69
N VAL A 81 -27.52 -13.14 8.35
CA VAL A 81 -28.12 -12.13 7.46
C VAL A 81 -28.34 -12.69 6.06
N CYS A 82 -27.35 -13.39 5.49
CA CYS A 82 -27.46 -14.05 4.18
C CYS A 82 -28.65 -15.01 4.14
N THR A 83 -28.74 -15.89 5.14
CA THR A 83 -29.74 -16.97 5.21
C THR A 83 -31.16 -16.40 5.41
N GLU A 84 -31.33 -15.45 6.31
CA GLU A 84 -32.65 -14.89 6.65
C GLU A 84 -33.21 -13.98 5.56
N LEU A 85 -32.36 -13.36 4.75
CA LEU A 85 -32.77 -12.43 3.69
C LEU A 85 -32.64 -13.00 2.28
N ASN A 86 -32.01 -14.17 2.14
CA ASN A 86 -31.67 -14.79 0.87
C ASN A 86 -30.94 -13.80 -0.08
N CYS A 87 -29.93 -13.11 0.45
CA CYS A 87 -29.16 -12.09 -0.28
C CYS A 87 -27.67 -12.25 -0.03
N ALA A 88 -26.85 -11.72 -0.93
CA ALA A 88 -25.40 -11.65 -0.69
C ALA A 88 -25.09 -10.61 0.41
N VAL A 89 -24.13 -10.91 1.28
CA VAL A 89 -23.54 -9.92 2.19
C VAL A 89 -22.12 -9.63 1.72
N ILE A 90 -21.85 -8.35 1.45
CA ILE A 90 -20.55 -7.85 1.00
C ILE A 90 -20.04 -6.92 2.07
N TYR A 91 -18.77 -7.03 2.44
CA TYR A 91 -18.23 -6.19 3.50
C TYR A 91 -16.82 -5.72 3.20
N CYS A 92 -16.50 -4.49 3.63
CA CYS A 92 -15.18 -3.90 3.46
C CYS A 92 -14.33 -4.15 4.71
N HIS A 93 -13.18 -4.78 4.50
CA HIS A 93 -12.15 -5.02 5.50
C HIS A 93 -10.85 -4.34 5.08
N HIS A 94 -10.20 -3.66 6.01
CA HIS A 94 -8.90 -3.05 5.73
C HIS A 94 -7.77 -4.06 5.89
N HIS A 95 -6.66 -3.81 5.19
CA HIS A 95 -5.42 -4.52 5.48
C HIS A 95 -4.91 -4.17 6.88
N SER A 96 -4.16 -5.10 7.47
CA SER A 96 -3.37 -4.81 8.66
C SER A 96 -2.35 -3.68 8.40
N LYS A 97 -1.93 -2.97 9.47
CA LYS A 97 -0.99 -1.84 9.35
C LYS A 97 0.31 -2.24 8.63
N GLY A 98 0.84 -1.35 7.81
CA GLY A 98 2.05 -1.55 7.01
C GLY A 98 1.73 -1.89 5.54
N ALA A 99 2.68 -1.74 4.63
CA ALA A 99 2.42 -2.05 3.21
C ALA A 99 2.38 -3.57 2.98
N GLN A 100 1.18 -4.11 2.72
CA GLN A 100 0.96 -5.56 2.67
C GLN A 100 1.09 -6.17 1.26
N GLY A 101 1.40 -5.39 0.22
CA GLY A 101 1.36 -5.82 -1.18
C GLY A 101 2.20 -7.06 -1.53
N GLY A 102 3.20 -7.42 -0.70
CA GLY A 102 4.04 -8.60 -0.89
C GLY A 102 3.50 -9.89 -0.26
N LYS A 103 2.40 -9.84 0.50
CA LYS A 103 1.75 -11.03 1.11
C LYS A 103 0.69 -11.61 0.19
N ARG A 104 0.27 -12.87 0.38
CA ARG A 104 -0.88 -13.44 -0.36
C ARG A 104 -2.16 -12.74 0.06
N SER A 105 -3.15 -12.68 -0.82
CA SER A 105 -4.43 -12.02 -0.54
C SER A 105 -5.07 -12.42 0.80
N MET A 106 -5.11 -13.72 1.09
CA MET A 106 -5.64 -14.25 2.35
C MET A 106 -4.88 -13.77 3.59
N ASP A 107 -3.58 -13.49 3.46
CA ASP A 107 -2.70 -13.06 4.56
C ASP A 107 -2.71 -11.53 4.76
N ARG A 108 -3.45 -10.79 3.92
CA ARG A 108 -3.54 -9.32 3.97
C ARG A 108 -4.70 -8.82 4.83
N ALA A 109 -5.76 -9.61 5.01
CA ALA A 109 -6.85 -9.29 5.93
C ALA A 109 -6.32 -9.08 7.36
N SER A 110 -6.73 -8.02 8.05
CA SER A 110 -6.39 -7.84 9.47
C SER A 110 -7.14 -8.84 10.34
N GLY A 111 -6.50 -9.30 11.43
CA GLY A 111 -7.15 -10.21 12.35
C GLY A 111 -7.21 -11.65 11.86
N SER A 112 -7.55 -12.55 12.79
CA SER A 112 -7.63 -14.00 12.63
C SER A 112 -7.90 -14.49 11.19
N GLY A 113 -7.13 -15.47 10.71
CA GLY A 113 -7.32 -16.15 9.41
C GLY A 113 -8.68 -16.87 9.24
N VAL A 114 -9.62 -16.65 10.15
CA VAL A 114 -11.05 -16.93 10.01
C VAL A 114 -11.63 -16.11 8.86
N PHE A 115 -11.38 -14.79 8.78
CA PHE A 115 -11.96 -13.95 7.73
C PHE A 115 -11.63 -14.43 6.31
N ALA A 116 -10.38 -14.85 6.10
CA ALA A 116 -9.91 -15.34 4.81
C ALA A 116 -10.51 -16.70 4.40
N ARG A 117 -11.09 -17.44 5.36
CA ARG A 117 -11.71 -18.76 5.11
C ARG A 117 -13.22 -18.71 5.10
N ASP A 118 -13.79 -17.76 5.82
CA ASP A 118 -15.23 -17.60 6.02
C ASP A 118 -15.96 -17.16 4.74
N ALA A 119 -15.39 -16.19 4.02
CA ALA A 119 -16.00 -15.67 2.80
C ALA A 119 -16.00 -16.69 1.64
N ASP A 120 -17.06 -16.66 0.84
CA ASP A 120 -17.14 -17.40 -0.43
C ASP A 120 -16.24 -16.79 -1.52
N ALA A 121 -16.09 -15.46 -1.48
CA ALA A 121 -15.26 -14.69 -2.39
C ALA A 121 -14.55 -13.56 -1.65
N LEU A 122 -13.25 -13.44 -1.88
CA LEU A 122 -12.41 -12.34 -1.42
C LEU A 122 -11.93 -11.56 -2.63
N LEU A 123 -12.27 -10.27 -2.67
CA LEU A 123 -11.76 -9.32 -3.64
C LEU A 123 -10.79 -8.40 -2.93
N ASP A 124 -9.55 -8.44 -3.35
CA ASP A 124 -8.47 -7.75 -2.65
C ASP A 124 -7.88 -6.66 -3.53
N MET A 125 -7.92 -5.43 -3.01
CA MET A 125 -7.45 -4.25 -3.70
C MET A 125 -6.11 -3.81 -3.15
N ILE A 126 -5.09 -3.78 -4.01
CA ILE A 126 -3.71 -3.46 -3.64
C ILE A 126 -3.25 -2.26 -4.45
N GLN A 127 -2.74 -1.24 -3.80
CA GLN A 127 -2.18 -0.09 -4.50
C GLN A 127 -0.89 -0.50 -5.23
N LEU A 128 -0.67 0.01 -6.44
CA LEU A 128 0.54 -0.19 -7.23
C LEU A 128 1.54 0.96 -7.01
N GLU A 129 2.84 0.69 -7.18
CA GLU A 129 3.88 1.72 -7.13
C GLU A 129 3.89 2.56 -8.41
N THR A 130 3.31 3.76 -8.37
CA THR A 130 3.25 4.69 -9.51
C THR A 130 4.34 5.76 -9.50
N ASP A 131 5.06 5.95 -8.39
CA ASP A 131 6.09 6.98 -8.25
C ASP A 131 7.23 6.83 -9.27
N GLN A 132 7.52 5.59 -9.69
CA GLN A 132 8.60 5.27 -10.61
C GLN A 132 8.31 5.71 -12.06
N VAL A 133 7.04 5.96 -12.38
CA VAL A 133 6.58 6.27 -13.74
C VAL A 133 6.13 7.72 -13.92
N GLY A 134 6.21 8.53 -12.85
CA GLY A 134 5.98 9.97 -12.91
C GLY A 134 4.54 10.40 -13.24
N LEU A 135 3.57 9.48 -13.14
CA LEU A 135 2.16 9.76 -13.42
C LEU A 135 1.44 10.25 -12.16
N PRO A 136 0.70 11.37 -12.22
CA PRO A 136 -0.10 11.83 -11.10
C PRO A 136 -1.30 10.89 -10.89
N GLY A 137 -1.57 10.50 -9.65
CA GLY A 137 -2.70 9.65 -9.27
C GLY A 137 -2.28 8.38 -8.54
N THR A 138 -3.23 7.48 -8.33
CA THR A 138 -2.99 6.16 -7.73
C THR A 138 -3.50 5.08 -8.67
N ALA A 139 -2.80 3.95 -8.71
CA ALA A 139 -3.23 2.77 -9.45
C ALA A 139 -3.41 1.60 -8.49
N TRP A 140 -4.28 0.66 -8.86
CA TRP A 140 -4.73 -0.42 -7.99
C TRP A 140 -4.83 -1.72 -8.78
N ARG A 141 -4.55 -2.84 -8.13
CA ARG A 141 -4.77 -4.18 -8.65
C ARG A 141 -5.83 -4.87 -7.81
N ILE A 142 -6.82 -5.48 -8.46
CA ILE A 142 -7.81 -6.34 -7.83
C ILE A 142 -7.49 -7.79 -8.12
N GLU A 143 -7.30 -8.58 -7.06
CA GLU A 143 -7.12 -10.03 -7.12
C GLU A 143 -8.31 -10.73 -6.47
N GLY A 144 -8.67 -11.91 -6.99
CA GLY A 144 -9.77 -12.71 -6.47
C GLY A 144 -9.29 -14.02 -5.84
N THR A 145 -9.76 -14.31 -4.62
CA THR A 145 -9.74 -15.68 -4.06
C THR A 145 -11.18 -16.17 -3.94
N LEU A 146 -11.54 -17.21 -4.68
CA LEU A 146 -12.89 -17.77 -4.70
C LEU A 146 -12.86 -19.20 -4.18
N ARG A 147 -13.84 -19.59 -3.37
CA ARG A 147 -13.84 -20.92 -2.71
C ARG A 147 -13.92 -22.08 -3.71
N GLU A 148 -14.89 -22.02 -4.62
CA GLU A 148 -15.23 -23.12 -5.54
C GLU A 148 -15.10 -22.73 -7.02
N PHE A 149 -14.44 -21.61 -7.32
CA PHE A 149 -14.31 -21.08 -8.68
C PHE A 149 -12.86 -20.73 -8.99
N LYS A 150 -12.49 -20.82 -10.29
CA LYS A 150 -11.19 -20.33 -10.75
C LYS A 150 -11.13 -18.81 -10.51
N ALA A 151 -10.03 -18.34 -9.91
CA ALA A 151 -9.76 -16.91 -9.82
C ALA A 151 -9.75 -16.26 -11.21
N PHE A 152 -10.28 -15.04 -11.30
CA PHE A 152 -10.21 -14.22 -12.51
C PHE A 152 -8.81 -13.62 -12.67
N GLU A 153 -8.45 -13.25 -13.91
CA GLU A 153 -7.19 -12.54 -14.17
C GLU A 153 -7.18 -11.19 -13.44
N PRO A 154 -6.10 -10.82 -12.73
CA PRO A 154 -6.07 -9.59 -11.95
C PRO A 154 -6.47 -8.36 -12.75
N LEU A 155 -7.38 -7.55 -12.20
CA LEU A 155 -7.82 -6.31 -12.83
C LEU A 155 -6.92 -5.17 -12.38
N ASN A 156 -6.28 -4.48 -13.32
CA ASN A 156 -5.49 -3.30 -13.02
C ASN A 156 -6.29 -2.04 -13.34
N LEU A 157 -6.25 -1.08 -12.43
CA LEU A 157 -7.14 0.06 -12.42
C LEU A 157 -6.37 1.36 -12.16
N TRP A 158 -6.65 2.39 -12.95
CA TRP A 158 -6.35 3.77 -12.59
C TRP A 158 -7.46 4.31 -11.69
N PHE A 159 -7.08 5.02 -10.63
CA PHE A 159 -8.05 5.79 -9.86
C PHE A 159 -8.20 7.18 -10.49
N GLU A 160 -9.34 7.40 -11.14
CA GLU A 160 -9.74 8.68 -11.72
C GLU A 160 -11.00 9.14 -11.00
N TYR A 161 -10.84 10.01 -10.00
CA TYR A 161 -11.94 10.42 -9.14
C TYR A 161 -13.20 10.79 -9.97
N PRO A 162 -14.39 10.23 -9.66
CA PRO A 162 -14.72 9.38 -8.50
C PRO A 162 -14.68 7.86 -8.78
N VAL A 163 -14.15 7.42 -9.92
CA VAL A 163 -14.22 6.03 -10.40
C VAL A 163 -12.83 5.37 -10.49
N HIS A 164 -12.86 4.05 -10.60
CA HIS A 164 -11.69 3.29 -11.03
C HIS A 164 -11.89 2.90 -12.50
N LYS A 165 -10.93 3.21 -13.37
CA LYS A 165 -10.95 2.83 -14.79
C LYS A 165 -10.01 1.68 -15.03
N ILE A 166 -10.45 0.71 -15.82
CA ILE A 166 -9.62 -0.43 -16.24
C ILE A 166 -8.47 0.09 -17.10
N ASP A 167 -7.28 -0.46 -16.86
CA ASP A 167 -6.14 -0.24 -17.74
C ASP A 167 -6.21 -1.19 -18.94
N ASP A 168 -6.69 -0.66 -20.06
CA ASP A 168 -6.79 -1.38 -21.33
C ASP A 168 -5.44 -1.48 -22.08
N THR A 169 -4.39 -0.78 -21.60
CA THR A 169 -3.07 -0.77 -22.25
C THR A 169 -2.15 -1.90 -21.77
N GLY A 170 -2.44 -2.46 -20.59
CA GLY A 170 -1.60 -3.45 -19.92
C GLY A 170 -0.39 -2.87 -19.18
N PHE A 171 -0.18 -1.56 -19.24
CA PHE A 171 0.93 -0.86 -18.58
C PHE A 171 1.00 -1.14 -17.06
N LEU A 172 -0.14 -1.14 -16.38
CA LEU A 172 -0.22 -1.39 -14.94
C LEU A 172 0.09 -2.84 -14.57
N ALA A 173 0.05 -3.78 -15.51
CA ALA A 173 0.42 -5.16 -15.25
C ALA A 173 1.91 -5.30 -14.87
N GLU A 174 2.76 -4.43 -15.43
CA GLU A 174 4.20 -4.40 -15.18
C GLU A 174 4.57 -3.77 -13.83
N LEU A 175 3.66 -2.97 -13.26
CA LEU A 175 3.90 -2.32 -11.99
C LEU A 175 3.78 -3.30 -10.83
N LYS A 176 4.63 -3.07 -9.83
CA LYS A 176 4.64 -3.86 -8.59
C LYS A 176 3.59 -3.33 -7.62
N PRO A 177 2.93 -4.21 -6.85
CA PRO A 177 2.17 -3.81 -5.68
C PRO A 177 3.05 -3.02 -4.71
N ASN A 178 2.50 -1.96 -4.13
CA ASN A 178 3.10 -1.20 -3.05
C ASN A 178 3.20 -2.12 -1.82
N ALA A 179 4.38 -2.69 -1.66
CA ALA A 179 4.72 -3.63 -0.61
C ALA A 179 5.72 -2.98 0.34
N GLU A 180 5.71 -3.39 1.60
CA GLU A 180 6.79 -3.00 2.49
C GLU A 180 8.07 -3.63 1.96
N LYS A 181 8.98 -2.78 1.45
CA LYS A 181 10.33 -3.20 1.06
C LYS A 181 10.92 -4.04 2.17
N ALA A 182 11.46 -5.19 1.79
CA ALA A 182 12.01 -6.12 2.77
C ALA A 182 13.15 -5.42 3.54
N PRO A 183 13.43 -5.81 4.81
CA PRO A 183 14.47 -5.18 5.61
C PRO A 183 15.85 -5.16 4.93
N TRP A 184 16.15 -6.18 4.11
CA TRP A 184 17.39 -6.25 3.34
C TRP A 184 17.42 -5.25 2.17
N GLU A 185 16.30 -4.97 1.52
CA GLU A 185 16.17 -3.94 0.47
C GLU A 185 16.32 -2.54 1.07
N LYS A 186 15.62 -2.27 2.18
CA LYS A 186 15.76 -1.01 2.94
C LYS A 186 17.21 -0.80 3.40
N SER A 187 17.88 -1.87 3.86
CA SER A 187 19.28 -1.81 4.27
C SER A 187 20.22 -1.54 3.09
N LYS A 188 19.95 -2.12 1.92
CA LYS A 188 20.71 -1.89 0.68
C LYS A 188 20.57 -0.44 0.20
N GLU A 189 19.34 0.09 0.17
CA GLU A 189 19.06 1.49 -0.18
C GLU A 189 19.72 2.46 0.81
N THR A 190 19.60 2.20 2.11
CA THR A 190 20.27 3.02 3.15
C THR A 190 21.79 3.00 2.97
N ARG A 191 22.37 1.85 2.64
CA ARG A 191 23.81 1.74 2.38
C ARG A 191 24.22 2.50 1.12
N GLN A 192 23.39 2.48 0.09
CA GLN A 192 23.63 3.20 -1.16
C GLN A 192 23.53 4.72 -0.97
N GLN A 193 22.48 5.20 -0.30
CA GLN A 193 22.32 6.61 0.06
C GLN A 193 23.48 7.10 0.94
N LYS A 194 23.91 6.32 1.95
CA LYS A 194 25.09 6.67 2.75
C LYS A 194 26.37 6.74 1.93
N LYS A 195 26.54 5.83 0.96
CA LYS A 195 27.70 5.85 0.05
C LYS A 195 27.70 7.10 -0.84
N GLU A 196 26.53 7.48 -1.35
CA GLU A 196 26.36 8.62 -2.23
C GLU A 196 26.48 9.96 -1.50
N ALA A 197 25.90 10.08 -0.30
CA ALA A 197 26.08 11.24 0.57
C ALA A 197 27.55 11.44 0.97
N LYS A 198 28.24 10.34 1.32
CA LYS A 198 29.67 10.34 1.65
C LYS A 198 30.54 10.75 0.45
N LYS A 199 30.21 10.29 -0.76
CA LYS A 199 30.84 10.74 -2.01
C LYS A 199 30.72 12.26 -2.17
N LYS A 200 29.50 12.80 -2.10
CA LYS A 200 29.25 14.25 -2.21
C LYS A 200 29.98 15.06 -1.15
N GLN A 201 30.08 14.53 0.07
CA GLN A 201 30.80 15.18 1.16
C GLN A 201 32.31 15.25 0.88
N MET A 202 32.91 14.16 0.39
CA MET A 202 34.32 14.12 -0.02
C MET A 202 34.61 15.05 -1.20
N GLU A 203 33.72 15.10 -2.20
CA GLU A 203 33.83 16.03 -3.33
C GLU A 203 33.75 17.49 -2.86
N SER A 204 32.82 17.81 -1.95
CA SER A 204 32.69 19.16 -1.41
C SER A 204 33.93 19.60 -0.63
N ALA A 205 34.49 18.70 0.20
CA ALA A 205 35.72 18.96 0.93
C ALA A 205 36.91 19.19 0.00
N TYR A 206 37.07 18.33 -1.02
CA TYR A 206 38.13 18.47 -2.01
C TYR A 206 38.06 19.81 -2.74
N ASN A 207 36.87 20.17 -3.23
CA ASN A 207 36.63 21.43 -3.95
C ASN A 207 36.86 22.66 -3.07
N ALA A 208 36.53 22.59 -1.78
CA ALA A 208 36.76 23.69 -0.84
C ALA A 208 38.26 23.86 -0.53
N CYS A 209 38.99 22.77 -0.35
CA CYS A 209 40.42 22.79 -0.05
C CYS A 209 41.25 23.20 -1.27
N SER A 210 40.84 22.82 -2.49
CA SER A 210 41.59 23.11 -3.72
C SER A 210 41.67 24.61 -4.06
N ILE A 211 40.77 25.43 -3.49
CA ILE A 211 40.81 26.90 -3.62
C ILE A 211 42.13 27.47 -3.07
N LYS A 212 42.73 26.82 -2.07
CA LYS A 212 43.97 27.26 -1.40
C LYS A 212 45.24 26.66 -2.02
N GLY A 213 45.13 25.90 -3.10
CA GLY A 213 46.23 25.20 -3.75
C GLY A 213 46.15 23.68 -3.58
N ASP A 214 47.29 23.04 -3.37
CA ASP A 214 47.37 21.58 -3.21
C ASP A 214 46.52 21.09 -2.03
N VAL A 215 45.72 20.04 -2.25
CA VAL A 215 44.86 19.46 -1.22
C VAL A 215 45.61 18.38 -0.45
N THR A 216 45.75 18.51 0.86
CA THR A 216 46.29 17.43 1.71
C THR A 216 45.19 16.67 2.45
N VAL A 217 45.55 15.49 2.99
CA VAL A 217 44.65 14.71 3.84
C VAL A 217 44.27 15.48 5.11
N ALA A 218 45.19 16.29 5.65
CA ALA A 218 44.96 17.13 6.83
C ALA A 218 43.92 18.22 6.54
N ASP A 219 43.98 18.85 5.35
CA ASP A 219 43.00 19.88 4.96
C ASP A 219 41.58 19.31 4.85
N MET A 220 41.45 18.15 4.19
CA MET A 220 40.17 17.46 4.09
C MET A 220 39.67 16.98 5.45
N ALA A 221 40.56 16.52 6.34
CA ALA A 221 40.20 16.08 7.68
C ALA A 221 39.65 17.24 8.52
N ASN A 222 40.27 18.42 8.43
CA ASN A 222 39.81 19.63 9.08
C ASN A 222 38.45 20.09 8.54
N TYR A 223 38.26 20.11 7.23
CA TYR A 223 36.98 20.50 6.62
C TYR A 223 35.84 19.55 6.98
N LEU A 224 36.12 18.24 7.01
CA LEU A 224 35.15 17.19 7.32
C LEU A 224 34.95 16.97 8.83
N GLU A 225 35.67 17.72 9.67
CA GLU A 225 35.70 17.55 11.13
C GLU A 225 35.93 16.08 11.55
N THR A 226 36.93 15.45 10.92
CA THR A 226 37.25 14.04 11.13
C THR A 226 38.75 13.80 11.19
N THR A 227 39.16 12.54 11.35
CA THR A 227 40.59 12.18 11.43
C THR A 227 41.18 11.95 10.05
N GLU A 228 42.48 12.22 9.88
CA GLU A 228 43.20 11.86 8.65
C GLU A 228 43.11 10.36 8.33
N ARG A 229 43.08 9.51 9.36
CA ARG A 229 42.87 8.06 9.20
C ARG A 229 41.53 7.76 8.54
N THR A 230 40.48 8.47 8.93
CA THR A 230 39.13 8.34 8.34
C THR A 230 39.15 8.78 6.87
N VAL A 231 39.77 9.91 6.56
CA VAL A 231 39.89 10.43 5.19
C VAL A 231 40.68 9.46 4.30
N ARG A 232 41.84 8.96 4.75
CA ARG A 232 42.63 7.95 4.01
C ARG A 232 41.84 6.67 3.75
N ARG A 233 41.05 6.21 4.72
CA ARG A 233 40.15 5.07 4.54
C ARG A 233 39.11 5.37 3.44
N TYR A 234 38.54 6.58 3.43
CA TYR A 234 37.52 6.95 2.46
C TYR A 234 38.07 7.07 1.04
N ILE A 235 39.28 7.61 0.87
CA ILE A 235 40.00 7.64 -0.40
C ILE A 235 40.25 6.20 -0.91
N LYS A 236 40.65 5.28 -0.02
CA LYS A 236 40.91 3.87 -0.37
C LYS A 236 39.64 3.08 -0.71
N GLU A 237 38.53 3.36 -0.03
CA GLU A 237 37.22 2.72 -0.27
C GLU A 237 36.51 3.30 -1.52
N GLY A 238 36.81 4.55 -1.86
CA GLY A 238 36.29 5.25 -3.02
C GLY A 238 37.12 5.03 -4.28
N ASN A 239 36.63 5.54 -5.41
CA ASN A 239 37.36 5.45 -6.68
C ASN A 239 37.55 6.81 -7.37
N GLU A 240 37.27 7.91 -6.67
CA GLU A 240 37.35 9.28 -7.21
C GLU A 240 38.67 9.97 -6.93
N PHE A 241 39.33 9.62 -5.82
CA PHE A 241 40.53 10.27 -5.34
C PHE A 241 41.64 9.26 -5.12
N GLU A 242 42.87 9.71 -5.21
CA GLU A 242 44.07 8.96 -4.84
C GLU A 242 45.01 9.85 -4.04
N TYR A 243 45.94 9.21 -3.32
CA TYR A 243 46.91 9.88 -2.48
C TYR A 243 48.31 9.63 -3.03
N CYS A 244 48.95 10.69 -3.53
CA CYS A 244 50.26 10.66 -4.18
C CYS A 244 51.11 11.83 -3.64
N ASP A 245 52.35 11.55 -3.26
CA ASP A 245 53.33 12.56 -2.82
C ASP A 245 52.83 13.57 -1.77
N GLY A 246 52.10 13.09 -0.77
CA GLY A 246 51.58 13.94 0.32
C GLY A 246 50.26 14.65 0.00
N LYS A 247 49.77 14.53 -1.24
CA LYS A 247 48.59 15.24 -1.76
C LYS A 247 47.47 14.27 -2.09
N VAL A 248 46.24 14.78 -2.01
CA VAL A 248 45.04 14.13 -2.53
C VAL A 248 44.82 14.67 -3.94
N VAL A 249 44.72 13.79 -4.93
CA VAL A 249 44.45 14.16 -6.32
C VAL A 249 43.22 13.39 -6.80
N ARG A 250 42.47 14.00 -7.74
CA ARG A 250 41.34 13.32 -8.38
C ARG A 250 41.89 12.33 -9.40
N LYS A 251 41.40 11.09 -9.40
CA LYS A 251 41.76 10.13 -10.44
C LYS A 251 41.23 10.65 -11.78
N GLU A 252 42.09 10.75 -12.78
CA GLU A 252 41.65 11.04 -14.14
C GLU A 252 40.80 9.88 -14.66
N GLU A 253 39.66 10.19 -15.28
CA GLU A 253 38.88 9.18 -16.01
C GLU A 253 39.76 8.65 -17.14
N LYS A 254 40.14 7.36 -17.08
CA LYS A 254 40.67 6.68 -18.26
C LYS A 254 39.56 6.67 -19.29
N SER A 255 39.72 7.49 -20.33
CA SER A 255 38.91 7.45 -21.55
C SER A 255 38.97 6.10 -22.24
#